data_AF-A0A6L7MC21-F1
#
_entry.id   AF-A0A6L7MC21-F1
#
_cell.length_a   1.000
_cell.length_b   1.000
_cell.length_c   1.000
_cell.angle_alpha   90.00
_cell.angle_beta   90.00
_cell.angle_gamma   90.00
#
_symmetry.space_group_name_H-M   'P 1'
#
loop_
_entity.id
_entity.type
_entity.pdbx_description
1 polymer ?
#
loop_
_entity_poly.entity_id
_entity_poly.type
_entity_poly.pdbx_seq_one_letter_code
_entity_poly.pdbx_strand_id
1 'polypeptide(L)'
;MRHFLDISRLDRKALTHILDTAKSFTSVDGRAVKKVPLLRGKTIVNLFFEPSTRTRTTFELAAKRLSADVLNISIATSATVKGESLLDTLFSLEAMNTDIFIVRHPESGAADFIAKHVAPHVSIINAGDGRHAHPTQALLDVFTIREHHEDFSKLRVAIVGDILHSRVARSQIEALNILGTREIRVIAPRTLLPANIEQVGVQVFQNCWQGLRDVDVIIMLRLQKERMQGAFIPSEHEYFQLYGLTPERLALASPDAIVMHPGPINRGVEISSEVADGPRSVILQQVEYGIAVRMAILSIAISTGDPGDGDET
;
A
#
# COMPACT_ATOMS: atom_id res chain seq x y z
N MET A 1 -16.23 1.76 8.94
CA MET A 1 -14.82 2.05 9.27
C MET A 1 -14.60 3.53 9.03
N ARG A 2 -14.58 4.38 10.06
CA ARG A 2 -14.44 5.84 9.89
C ARG A 2 -13.04 6.25 9.41
N HIS A 3 -11.99 5.75 10.05
CA HIS A 3 -10.60 6.00 9.62
C HIS A 3 -9.98 4.72 9.07
N PHE A 4 -9.09 4.86 8.10
CA PHE A 4 -8.23 3.77 7.62
C PHE A 4 -6.76 4.13 7.85
N LEU A 5 -6.24 3.76 9.03
CA LEU A 5 -4.93 4.19 9.50
C LEU A 5 -3.85 3.11 9.37
N ASP A 6 -4.22 1.85 9.59
CA ASP A 6 -3.29 0.74 9.65
C ASP A 6 -3.99 -0.60 9.36
N ILE A 7 -3.24 -1.61 8.88
CA ILE A 7 -3.76 -2.96 8.61
C ILE A 7 -4.09 -3.70 9.91
N SER A 8 -3.29 -3.51 10.96
CA SER A 8 -3.49 -4.12 12.28
C SER A 8 -4.84 -3.79 12.94
N ARG A 9 -5.56 -2.78 12.45
CA ARG A 9 -6.90 -2.41 12.91
C ARG A 9 -8.03 -3.17 12.21
N LEU A 10 -7.71 -3.97 11.20
CA LEU A 10 -8.68 -4.78 10.48
C LEU A 10 -8.67 -6.20 11.02
N ASP A 11 -9.86 -6.74 11.25
CA ASP A 11 -10.01 -8.18 11.31
C ASP A 11 -10.15 -8.76 9.88
N ARG A 12 -10.17 -10.10 9.78
CA ARG A 12 -10.31 -10.77 8.49
C ARG A 12 -11.59 -10.36 7.76
N LYS A 13 -12.69 -10.16 8.48
CA LYS A 13 -13.99 -9.81 7.88
C LYS A 13 -13.95 -8.43 7.26
N ALA A 14 -13.42 -7.44 7.97
CA ALA A 14 -13.27 -6.07 7.49
C ALA A 14 -12.31 -6.00 6.30
N LEU A 15 -11.16 -6.69 6.37
CA LEU A 15 -10.21 -6.77 5.26
C LEU A 15 -10.89 -7.39 4.02
N THR A 16 -11.55 -8.53 4.18
CA THR A 16 -12.27 -9.22 3.08
C THR A 16 -13.36 -8.32 2.49
N HIS A 17 -14.14 -7.64 3.32
CA HIS A 17 -15.16 -6.71 2.86
C HIS A 17 -14.60 -5.56 2.00
N ILE A 18 -13.44 -5.02 2.36
CA ILE A 18 -12.77 -4.00 1.53
C ILE A 18 -12.37 -4.59 0.18
N LEU A 19 -11.81 -5.81 0.17
CA LEU A 19 -11.44 -6.47 -1.08
C LEU A 19 -12.67 -6.78 -1.94
N ASP A 20 -13.77 -7.25 -1.37
CA ASP A 20 -15.01 -7.54 -2.10
C ASP A 20 -15.61 -6.26 -2.69
N THR A 21 -15.60 -5.18 -1.91
CA THR A 21 -16.01 -3.85 -2.39
C THR A 21 -15.10 -3.38 -3.53
N ALA A 22 -13.79 -3.61 -3.44
CA ALA A 22 -12.86 -3.28 -4.51
C ALA A 22 -13.14 -4.07 -5.80
N LYS A 23 -13.57 -5.33 -5.70
CA LYS A 23 -13.98 -6.14 -6.85
C LYS A 23 -15.19 -5.53 -7.57
N SER A 24 -16.13 -4.92 -6.85
CA SER A 24 -17.25 -4.20 -7.49
C SER A 24 -16.82 -2.98 -8.32
N PHE A 25 -15.62 -2.46 -8.06
CA PHE A 25 -15.03 -1.35 -8.80
C PHE A 25 -14.10 -1.78 -9.93
N THR A 26 -13.95 -3.08 -10.19
CA THR A 26 -13.28 -3.58 -11.41
C THR A 26 -14.32 -3.96 -12.47
N SER A 27 -14.03 -3.69 -13.74
CA SER A 27 -14.86 -4.10 -14.87
C SER A 27 -14.61 -5.56 -15.22
N VAL A 28 -15.41 -6.10 -16.15
CA VAL A 28 -15.22 -7.47 -16.70
C VAL A 28 -13.79 -7.66 -17.24
N ASP A 29 -13.19 -6.61 -17.81
CA ASP A 29 -11.81 -6.62 -18.32
C ASP A 29 -10.75 -6.30 -17.24
N GLY A 30 -11.11 -6.32 -15.95
CA GLY A 30 -10.23 -5.99 -14.83
C GLY A 30 -9.94 -4.49 -14.63
N ARG A 31 -10.46 -3.62 -15.52
CA ARG A 31 -10.21 -2.16 -15.46
C ARG A 31 -11.14 -1.48 -14.48
N ALA A 32 -10.63 -0.56 -13.68
CA ALA A 32 -11.50 0.12 -12.72
C ALA A 32 -12.63 0.95 -13.38
N VAL A 33 -13.84 0.90 -12.80
CA VAL A 33 -15.07 1.54 -13.33
C VAL A 33 -14.86 3.04 -13.54
N LYS A 34 -15.33 3.56 -14.68
CA LYS A 34 -15.00 4.92 -15.14
C LYS A 34 -15.65 6.04 -14.33
N LYS A 35 -16.90 5.88 -13.86
CA LYS A 35 -17.55 6.84 -12.94
C LYS A 35 -18.74 6.23 -12.22
N VAL A 36 -18.84 6.42 -10.90
CA VAL A 36 -19.96 6.02 -10.04
C VAL A 36 -20.23 7.18 -9.08
N PRO A 37 -21.46 7.68 -8.90
CA PRO A 37 -21.71 8.90 -8.13
C PRO A 37 -21.83 8.70 -6.62
N LEU A 38 -21.07 7.76 -6.03
CA LEU A 38 -21.18 7.41 -4.61
C LEU A 38 -20.74 8.53 -3.66
N LEU A 39 -19.81 9.38 -4.10
CA LEU A 39 -19.25 10.47 -3.29
C LEU A 39 -19.58 11.85 -3.87
N ARG A 40 -20.69 11.95 -4.62
CA ARG A 40 -21.13 13.23 -5.18
C ARG A 40 -21.40 14.24 -4.07
N GLY A 41 -20.80 15.43 -4.18
CA GLY A 41 -20.95 16.50 -3.19
C GLY A 41 -20.06 16.33 -1.96
N LYS A 42 -19.18 15.33 -1.94
CA LYS A 42 -18.18 15.13 -0.88
C LYS A 42 -16.84 15.73 -1.30
N THR A 43 -16.14 16.34 -0.36
CA THR A 43 -14.83 16.99 -0.58
C THR A 43 -13.72 16.12 0.01
N ILE A 44 -12.72 15.80 -0.81
CA ILE A 44 -11.57 14.97 -0.45
C ILE A 44 -10.29 15.78 -0.62
N VAL A 45 -9.48 15.86 0.42
CA VAL A 45 -8.25 16.63 0.42
C VAL A 45 -7.03 15.71 0.54
N ASN A 46 -6.16 15.77 -0.46
CA ASN A 46 -4.87 15.09 -0.47
C ASN A 46 -3.83 15.95 0.27
N LEU A 47 -3.42 15.51 1.47
CA LEU A 47 -2.39 16.12 2.30
C LEU A 47 -1.09 15.33 2.21
N PHE A 48 -0.23 15.71 1.25
CA PHE A 48 1.04 15.03 1.01
C PHE A 48 2.21 15.92 1.48
N PHE A 49 2.76 15.58 2.64
CA PHE A 49 3.91 16.26 3.25
C PHE A 49 5.25 15.67 2.79
N GLU A 50 5.23 14.47 2.20
CA GLU A 50 6.36 13.89 1.49
C GLU A 50 5.99 13.60 0.01
N PRO A 51 6.94 13.73 -0.93
CA PRO A 51 6.66 13.51 -2.35
C PRO A 51 6.10 12.12 -2.66
N SER A 52 5.01 12.07 -3.44
CA SER A 52 4.51 10.82 -4.04
C SER A 52 3.62 11.08 -5.24
N THR A 53 4.16 10.87 -6.44
CA THR A 53 3.39 11.03 -7.67
C THR A 53 2.35 9.93 -7.83
N ARG A 54 2.74 8.67 -7.68
CA ARG A 54 1.87 7.51 -7.94
C ARG A 54 0.69 7.47 -6.97
N THR A 55 0.96 7.43 -5.67
CA THR A 55 -0.09 7.31 -4.64
C THR A 55 -1.07 8.47 -4.71
N ARG A 56 -0.58 9.73 -4.82
CA ARG A 56 -1.43 10.93 -4.95
C ARG A 56 -2.33 10.85 -6.19
N THR A 57 -1.74 10.57 -7.35
CA THR A 57 -2.48 10.52 -8.62
C THR A 57 -3.55 9.43 -8.63
N THR A 58 -3.24 8.25 -8.07
CA THR A 58 -4.23 7.16 -7.97
C THR A 58 -5.36 7.45 -6.98
N PHE A 59 -5.10 8.18 -5.90
CA PHE A 59 -6.15 8.64 -4.98
C PHE A 59 -7.03 9.71 -5.62
N GLU A 60 -6.42 10.70 -6.27
CA GLU A 60 -7.13 11.73 -7.02
C GLU A 60 -8.04 11.11 -8.09
N LEU A 61 -7.53 10.13 -8.84
CA LEU A 61 -8.31 9.43 -9.85
C LEU A 61 -9.44 8.60 -9.22
N ALA A 62 -9.19 7.88 -8.12
CA ALA A 62 -10.21 7.11 -7.41
C ALA A 62 -11.36 8.02 -6.92
N ALA A 63 -11.02 9.14 -6.28
CA ALA A 63 -11.98 10.13 -5.80
C ALA A 63 -12.82 10.74 -6.94
N LYS A 64 -12.16 11.16 -8.04
CA LYS A 64 -12.85 11.69 -9.23
C LYS A 64 -13.78 10.66 -9.88
N ARG A 65 -13.39 9.38 -9.91
CA ARG A 65 -14.24 8.28 -10.39
C ARG A 65 -15.44 8.05 -9.48
N LEU A 66 -15.33 8.34 -8.19
CA LEU A 66 -16.45 8.33 -7.26
C LEU A 66 -17.29 9.63 -7.27
N SER A 67 -16.96 10.56 -8.17
CA SER A 67 -17.62 11.87 -8.32
C SER A 67 -17.45 12.83 -7.15
N ALA A 68 -16.39 12.66 -6.34
CA ALA A 68 -16.00 13.60 -5.30
C ALA A 68 -15.25 14.82 -5.87
N ASP A 69 -15.34 15.94 -5.15
CA ASP A 69 -14.49 17.10 -5.35
C ASP A 69 -13.13 16.87 -4.69
N VAL A 70 -12.04 17.15 -5.40
CA VAL A 70 -10.68 16.82 -4.94
C VAL A 70 -9.80 18.05 -4.86
N LEU A 71 -9.24 18.31 -3.67
CA LEU A 71 -8.23 19.33 -3.46
C LEU A 71 -6.86 18.68 -3.23
N ASN A 72 -5.84 19.19 -3.91
CA ASN A 72 -4.46 18.73 -3.75
C ASN A 72 -3.66 19.83 -3.05
N ILE A 73 -3.13 19.53 -1.88
CA ILE A 73 -2.32 20.48 -1.11
C ILE A 73 -0.90 19.94 -1.00
N SER A 74 0.02 20.65 -1.65
CA SER A 74 1.45 20.41 -1.53
C SER A 74 1.99 21.31 -0.44
N ILE A 75 2.15 20.76 0.77
CA ILE A 75 2.49 21.54 1.97
C ILE A 75 3.96 21.94 1.99
N ALA A 76 4.84 21.21 1.27
CA ALA A 76 6.23 21.61 1.03
C ALA A 76 6.35 23.02 0.43
N THR A 77 5.28 23.52 -0.21
CA THR A 77 5.22 24.83 -0.87
C THR A 77 4.33 25.86 -0.16
N SER A 78 3.38 25.49 0.71
CA SER A 78 2.34 26.41 1.19
C SER A 78 2.37 26.77 2.67
N ALA A 79 2.72 25.84 3.59
CA ALA A 79 2.61 26.08 5.04
C ALA A 79 3.97 26.24 5.75
N THR A 80 5.02 25.56 5.29
CA THR A 80 6.40 25.74 5.80
C THR A 80 6.94 27.15 5.58
N VAL A 81 6.40 27.91 4.62
CA VAL A 81 6.78 29.30 4.34
C VAL A 81 6.16 30.29 5.34
N LYS A 82 5.04 29.92 5.98
CA LYS A 82 4.29 30.81 6.88
C LYS A 82 4.35 30.44 8.37
N GLY A 83 4.97 29.32 8.73
CA GLY A 83 5.08 28.89 10.13
C GLY A 83 3.75 28.47 10.75
N GLU A 84 2.76 28.12 9.94
CA GLU A 84 1.45 27.62 10.40
C GLU A 84 1.61 26.21 10.99
N SER A 85 0.93 25.95 12.11
CA SER A 85 0.96 24.61 12.72
C SER A 85 0.15 23.61 11.89
N LEU A 86 0.50 22.32 11.98
CA LEU A 86 -0.24 21.24 11.32
C LEU A 86 -1.75 21.29 11.65
N LEU A 87 -2.09 21.57 12.91
CA LEU A 87 -3.48 21.64 13.37
C LEU A 87 -4.22 22.85 12.79
N ASP A 88 -3.57 24.02 12.71
CA ASP A 88 -4.20 25.21 12.13
C ASP A 88 -4.49 25.03 10.64
N THR A 89 -3.56 24.41 9.90
CA THR A 89 -3.80 24.03 8.50
C THR A 89 -4.98 23.05 8.39
N LEU A 90 -5.08 22.06 9.29
CA LEU A 90 -6.19 21.10 9.28
C LEU A 90 -7.53 21.79 9.57
N PHE A 91 -7.62 22.61 10.61
CA PHE A 91 -8.85 23.33 10.97
C PHE A 91 -9.30 24.30 9.88
N SER A 92 -8.34 24.96 9.20
CA SER A 92 -8.65 25.81 8.05
C SER A 92 -9.29 25.02 6.90
N LEU A 93 -8.83 23.78 6.67
CA LEU A 93 -9.38 22.90 5.64
C LEU A 93 -10.69 22.23 6.06
N GLU A 94 -10.89 21.97 7.34
CA GLU A 94 -12.17 21.53 7.89
C GLU A 94 -13.25 22.59 7.69
N ALA A 95 -12.91 23.88 7.90
CA ALA A 95 -13.82 24.99 7.64
C ALA A 95 -14.25 25.11 6.16
N MET A 96 -13.56 24.41 5.25
CA MET A 96 -13.93 24.29 3.83
C MET A 96 -14.87 23.10 3.55
N ASN A 97 -15.49 22.51 4.58
CA ASN A 97 -16.37 21.33 4.51
C ASN A 97 -15.68 20.10 3.90
N THR A 98 -14.50 19.76 4.41
CA THR A 98 -13.78 18.54 4.01
C THR A 98 -14.39 17.29 4.64
N ASP A 99 -14.66 16.24 3.85
CA ASP A 99 -15.15 14.96 4.36
C ASP A 99 -14.02 13.94 4.61
N ILE A 100 -12.96 13.97 3.80
CA ILE A 100 -11.83 13.04 3.92
C ILE A 100 -10.49 13.76 3.78
N PHE A 101 -9.57 13.50 4.71
CA PHE A 101 -8.15 13.75 4.51
C PHE A 101 -7.40 12.47 4.15
N ILE A 102 -6.71 12.50 3.01
CA ILE A 102 -5.74 11.46 2.62
C ILE A 102 -4.35 11.97 3.00
N VAL A 103 -3.76 11.37 4.03
CA VAL A 103 -2.56 11.87 4.68
C VAL A 103 -1.35 11.03 4.30
N ARG A 104 -0.29 11.67 3.82
CA ARG A 104 1.03 11.08 3.70
C ARG A 104 2.07 11.95 4.39
N HIS A 105 2.78 11.41 5.38
CA HIS A 105 3.63 12.19 6.27
C HIS A 105 4.99 11.50 6.53
N PRO A 106 6.10 12.25 6.68
CA PRO A 106 7.41 11.65 7.00
C PRO A 106 7.49 11.09 8.43
N GLU A 107 6.69 11.58 9.35
CA GLU A 107 6.65 11.09 10.74
C GLU A 107 5.65 9.94 10.91
N SER A 108 6.11 8.87 11.56
CA SER A 108 5.26 7.74 11.98
C SER A 108 4.20 8.20 12.98
N GLY A 109 2.95 7.73 12.82
CA GLY A 109 1.85 8.06 13.71
C GLY A 109 1.16 9.40 13.40
N ALA A 110 1.59 10.13 12.37
CA ALA A 110 0.98 11.41 12.01
C ALA A 110 -0.51 11.26 11.60
N ALA A 111 -0.86 10.24 10.82
CA ALA A 111 -2.26 9.99 10.46
C ALA A 111 -3.13 9.69 11.70
N ASP A 112 -2.55 9.02 12.70
CA ASP A 112 -3.17 8.75 13.99
C ASP A 112 -3.35 9.99 14.84
N PHE A 113 -2.32 10.84 14.88
CA PHE A 113 -2.39 12.14 15.54
C PHE A 113 -3.50 12.99 14.94
N ILE A 114 -3.57 13.10 13.61
CA ILE A 114 -4.60 13.86 12.90
C ILE A 114 -5.99 13.29 13.20
N ALA A 115 -6.17 11.97 13.12
CA ALA A 115 -7.46 11.32 13.39
C ALA A 115 -8.04 11.63 14.78
N LYS A 116 -7.20 11.93 15.77
CA LYS A 116 -7.63 12.30 17.13
C LYS A 116 -8.10 13.76 17.26
N HIS A 117 -7.72 14.64 16.34
CA HIS A 117 -7.97 16.08 16.44
C HIS A 117 -9.01 16.58 15.43
N VAL A 118 -9.27 15.83 14.37
CA VAL A 118 -10.25 16.24 13.34
C VAL A 118 -11.70 16.09 13.79
N ALA A 119 -12.57 16.90 13.20
CA ALA A 119 -14.00 16.88 13.50
C ALA A 119 -14.63 15.49 13.26
N PRO A 120 -15.69 15.10 14.01
CA PRO A 120 -16.28 13.76 13.99
C PRO A 120 -16.75 13.25 12.61
N HIS A 121 -17.14 14.14 11.71
CA HIS A 121 -17.59 13.79 10.36
C HIS A 121 -16.40 13.50 9.41
N VAL A 122 -15.20 13.97 9.74
CA VAL A 122 -14.02 13.85 8.89
C VAL A 122 -13.39 12.47 9.06
N SER A 123 -13.12 11.82 7.93
CA SER A 123 -12.43 10.55 7.84
C SER A 123 -10.96 10.73 7.46
N ILE A 124 -10.09 9.87 7.98
CA ILE A 124 -8.64 9.93 7.72
C ILE A 124 -8.21 8.64 7.04
N ILE A 125 -7.47 8.78 5.94
CA ILE A 125 -6.88 7.66 5.22
C ILE A 125 -5.37 7.82 5.21
N ASN A 126 -4.65 6.85 5.75
CA ASN A 126 -3.19 6.81 5.74
C ASN A 126 -2.67 6.34 4.36
N ALA A 127 -2.09 7.28 3.61
CA ALA A 127 -1.40 7.06 2.35
C ALA A 127 0.12 6.82 2.53
N GLY A 128 0.58 6.70 3.78
CA GLY A 128 1.92 6.33 4.19
C GLY A 128 2.46 7.26 5.27
N ASP A 129 2.94 6.70 6.38
CA ASP A 129 3.53 7.47 7.48
C ASP A 129 4.93 6.92 7.84
N GLY A 130 5.95 7.76 7.68
CA GLY A 130 7.35 7.46 7.99
C GLY A 130 7.83 6.08 7.56
N ARG A 131 8.28 5.30 8.54
CA ARG A 131 8.63 3.87 8.39
C ARG A 131 7.53 2.96 8.92
N HIS A 132 6.40 3.50 9.40
CA HIS A 132 5.38 2.79 10.14
C HIS A 132 4.49 1.94 9.24
N ALA A 133 3.63 2.57 8.43
CA ALA A 133 2.63 1.83 7.66
C ALA A 133 2.38 2.39 6.25
N HIS A 134 1.93 1.53 5.35
CA HIS A 134 1.33 1.93 4.07
C HIS A 134 0.13 1.03 3.75
N PRO A 135 -0.99 1.19 4.48
CA PRO A 135 -2.05 0.19 4.50
C PRO A 135 -2.79 0.07 3.15
N THR A 136 -2.92 1.16 2.40
CA THR A 136 -3.50 1.12 1.05
C THR A 136 -2.64 0.34 0.03
N GLN A 137 -1.32 0.30 0.21
CA GLN A 137 -0.43 -0.52 -0.63
C GLN A 137 -0.57 -2.00 -0.28
N ALA A 138 -0.64 -2.33 1.00
CA ALA A 138 -0.87 -3.72 1.41
C ALA A 138 -2.21 -4.27 0.91
N LEU A 139 -3.28 -3.47 0.98
CA LEU A 139 -4.59 -3.88 0.45
C LEU A 139 -4.60 -4.09 -1.06
N LEU A 140 -3.94 -3.21 -1.83
CA LEU A 140 -3.89 -3.39 -3.28
C LEU A 140 -3.02 -4.58 -3.68
N ASP A 141 -1.98 -4.87 -2.89
CA ASP A 141 -1.12 -6.04 -3.09
C ASP A 141 -1.92 -7.33 -2.82
N VAL A 142 -2.58 -7.46 -1.66
CA VAL A 142 -3.40 -8.66 -1.40
C VAL A 142 -4.63 -8.75 -2.32
N PHE A 143 -5.20 -7.64 -2.77
CA PHE A 143 -6.22 -7.67 -3.82
C PHE A 143 -5.67 -8.27 -5.10
N THR A 144 -4.49 -7.80 -5.53
CA THR A 144 -3.81 -8.34 -6.72
C THR A 144 -3.55 -9.84 -6.56
N ILE A 145 -3.04 -10.28 -5.40
CA ILE A 145 -2.83 -11.71 -5.13
C ILE A 145 -4.14 -12.48 -5.26
N ARG A 146 -5.22 -12.00 -4.67
CA ARG A 146 -6.53 -12.67 -4.69
C ARG A 146 -7.10 -12.84 -6.10
N GLU A 147 -6.82 -11.90 -7.00
CA GLU A 147 -7.27 -11.98 -8.40
C GLU A 147 -6.56 -13.08 -9.20
N HIS A 148 -5.36 -13.48 -8.78
CA HIS A 148 -4.60 -14.58 -9.41
C HIS A 148 -4.68 -15.88 -8.61
N HIS A 149 -4.85 -15.77 -7.30
CA HIS A 149 -4.85 -16.88 -6.34
C HIS A 149 -5.86 -16.60 -5.22
N GLU A 150 -7.06 -17.15 -5.33
CA GLU A 150 -8.17 -16.83 -4.40
C GLU A 150 -7.92 -17.28 -2.95
N ASP A 151 -7.27 -18.44 -2.76
CA ASP A 151 -7.13 -19.10 -1.45
C ASP A 151 -5.73 -18.91 -0.85
N PHE A 152 -5.59 -17.89 -0.02
CA PHE A 152 -4.35 -17.56 0.71
C PHE A 152 -3.81 -18.73 1.56
N SER A 153 -4.68 -19.61 2.08
CA SER A 153 -4.27 -20.72 2.94
C SER A 153 -3.44 -21.80 2.23
N LYS A 154 -3.33 -21.70 0.90
CA LYS A 154 -2.48 -22.56 0.08
C LYS A 154 -1.17 -21.90 -0.35
N LEU A 155 -1.05 -20.58 -0.21
CA LEU A 155 0.00 -19.78 -0.84
C LEU A 155 1.27 -19.67 -0.02
N ARG A 156 2.39 -19.76 -0.73
CA ARG A 156 3.72 -19.38 -0.26
C ARG A 156 4.10 -18.04 -0.88
N VAL A 157 4.25 -17.01 -0.05
CA VAL A 157 4.59 -15.66 -0.49
C VAL A 157 6.01 -15.30 -0.06
N ALA A 158 6.86 -14.90 -1.00
CA ALA A 158 8.19 -14.37 -0.71
C ALA A 158 8.22 -12.86 -0.87
N ILE A 159 8.70 -12.16 0.16
CA ILE A 159 8.98 -10.73 0.16
C ILE A 159 10.49 -10.55 0.16
N VAL A 160 11.03 -9.91 -0.88
CA VAL A 160 12.49 -9.87 -1.13
C VAL A 160 13.00 -8.43 -1.09
N GLY A 161 13.95 -8.17 -0.20
CA GLY A 161 14.76 -6.95 -0.20
C GLY A 161 14.85 -6.22 1.13
N ASP A 162 14.70 -4.89 1.13
CA ASP A 162 14.89 -4.07 2.33
C ASP A 162 13.68 -4.17 3.29
N ILE A 163 13.67 -5.20 4.15
CA ILE A 163 12.61 -5.43 5.14
C ILE A 163 12.72 -4.44 6.30
N LEU A 164 13.95 -4.07 6.67
CA LEU A 164 14.24 -3.20 7.81
C LEU A 164 13.60 -1.82 7.68
N HIS A 165 13.65 -1.24 6.47
CA HIS A 165 13.18 0.14 6.24
C HIS A 165 11.84 0.24 5.52
N SER A 166 11.26 -0.89 5.08
CA SER A 166 10.05 -0.92 4.26
C SER A 166 8.78 -0.96 5.10
N ARG A 167 8.06 0.16 5.12
CA ARG A 167 6.68 0.23 5.63
C ARG A 167 5.71 -0.65 4.82
N VAL A 168 6.02 -0.88 3.54
CA VAL A 168 5.22 -1.77 2.68
C VAL A 168 5.36 -3.20 3.15
N ALA A 169 6.59 -3.66 3.43
CA ALA A 169 6.84 -5.01 3.91
C ALA A 169 6.07 -5.29 5.22
N ARG A 170 6.11 -4.35 6.17
CA ARG A 170 5.39 -4.48 7.44
C ARG A 170 3.88 -4.64 7.24
N SER A 171 3.24 -3.67 6.59
CA SER A 171 1.79 -3.73 6.33
C SER A 171 1.41 -4.95 5.48
N GLN A 172 2.29 -5.39 4.58
CA GLN A 172 2.04 -6.57 3.75
C GLN A 172 2.06 -7.87 4.56
N ILE A 173 3.04 -8.06 5.45
CA ILE A 173 3.12 -9.23 6.32
C ILE A 173 1.87 -9.31 7.20
N GLU A 174 1.43 -8.20 7.77
CA GLU A 174 0.20 -8.13 8.57
C GLU A 174 -1.03 -8.54 7.76
N ALA A 175 -1.21 -8.00 6.55
CA ALA A 175 -2.35 -8.30 5.70
C ALA A 175 -2.38 -9.79 5.30
N LEU A 176 -1.22 -10.35 4.95
CA LEU A 176 -1.07 -11.77 4.61
C LEU A 176 -1.37 -12.68 5.81
N ASN A 177 -0.94 -12.29 7.01
CA ASN A 177 -1.24 -13.02 8.25
C ASN A 177 -2.74 -13.00 8.58
N ILE A 178 -3.40 -11.85 8.48
CA ILE A 178 -4.85 -11.72 8.71
C ILE A 178 -5.64 -12.65 7.76
N LEU A 179 -5.22 -12.71 6.50
CA LEU A 179 -5.79 -13.58 5.47
C LEU A 179 -5.45 -15.06 5.65
N GLY A 180 -4.52 -15.40 6.55
CA GLY A 180 -4.14 -16.78 6.86
C GLY A 180 -3.28 -17.41 5.77
N THR A 181 -2.36 -16.64 5.20
CA THR A 181 -1.40 -17.13 4.22
C THR A 181 -0.61 -18.30 4.79
N ARG A 182 -0.49 -19.39 4.02
CA ARG A 182 0.16 -20.64 4.48
C ARG A 182 1.58 -20.39 4.99
N GLU A 183 2.34 -19.65 4.20
CA GLU A 183 3.76 -19.44 4.44
C GLU A 183 4.17 -18.07 3.90
N ILE A 184 4.75 -17.24 4.78
CA ILE A 184 5.32 -15.95 4.40
C ILE A 184 6.83 -16.04 4.60
N ARG A 185 7.59 -15.76 3.55
CA ARG A 185 9.05 -15.77 3.56
C ARG A 185 9.56 -14.35 3.39
N VAL A 186 10.57 -13.99 4.18
CA VAL A 186 11.35 -12.78 3.95
C VAL A 186 12.74 -13.17 3.49
N ILE A 187 13.17 -12.60 2.36
CA ILE A 187 14.46 -12.91 1.75
C ILE A 187 15.30 -11.63 1.68
N ALA A 188 16.34 -11.55 2.51
CA ALA A 188 17.17 -10.35 2.63
C ALA A 188 18.52 -10.66 3.27
N PRO A 189 19.55 -9.83 3.05
CA PRO A 189 20.77 -9.88 3.86
C PRO A 189 20.45 -9.53 5.31
N ARG A 190 21.23 -10.06 6.26
CA ARG A 190 21.03 -9.84 7.71
C ARG A 190 20.96 -8.37 8.10
N THR A 191 21.72 -7.53 7.41
CA THR A 191 21.76 -6.09 7.60
C THR A 191 20.44 -5.40 7.25
N LEU A 192 19.60 -5.99 6.40
CA LEU A 192 18.31 -5.45 5.97
C LEU A 192 17.12 -6.16 6.63
N LEU A 193 17.34 -6.90 7.72
CA LEU A 193 16.28 -7.54 8.50
C LEU A 193 16.07 -6.81 9.84
N PRO A 194 14.82 -6.56 10.25
CA PRO A 194 14.51 -6.18 11.63
C PRO A 194 14.97 -7.25 12.61
N ALA A 195 15.39 -6.83 13.80
CA ALA A 195 15.54 -7.73 14.92
C ALA A 195 14.21 -8.45 15.20
N ASN A 196 14.27 -9.76 15.46
CA ASN A 196 13.10 -10.58 15.81
C ASN A 196 11.98 -10.62 14.75
N ILE A 197 12.29 -10.41 13.47
CA ILE A 197 11.28 -10.43 12.39
C ILE A 197 10.46 -11.73 12.36
N GLU A 198 11.02 -12.87 12.77
CA GLU A 198 10.32 -14.15 12.81
C GLU A 198 9.10 -14.13 13.77
N GLN A 199 9.10 -13.25 14.78
CA GLN A 199 7.99 -13.12 15.74
C GLN A 199 6.69 -12.60 15.08
N VAL A 200 6.78 -11.99 13.90
CA VAL A 200 5.59 -11.56 13.13
C VAL A 200 5.11 -12.62 12.13
N GLY A 201 5.47 -13.89 12.35
CA GLY A 201 4.92 -15.02 11.60
C GLY A 201 5.54 -15.25 10.22
N VAL A 202 6.81 -14.89 10.03
CA VAL A 202 7.53 -15.10 8.77
C VAL A 202 8.73 -16.03 8.93
N GLN A 203 9.11 -16.70 7.85
CA GLN A 203 10.35 -17.46 7.76
C GLN A 203 11.45 -16.64 7.09
N VAL A 204 12.63 -16.58 7.70
CA VAL A 204 13.76 -15.81 7.18
C VAL A 204 14.65 -16.67 6.30
N PHE A 205 14.97 -16.16 5.11
CA PHE A 205 15.96 -16.73 4.20
C PHE A 205 17.02 -15.69 3.86
N GLN A 206 18.29 -16.09 3.95
CA GLN A 206 19.43 -15.24 3.55
C GLN A 206 19.88 -15.54 2.12
N ASN A 207 19.19 -16.44 1.42
CA ASN A 207 19.57 -16.94 0.11
C ASN A 207 18.33 -17.07 -0.78
N CYS A 208 18.30 -16.34 -1.90
CA CYS A 208 17.22 -16.44 -2.89
C CYS A 208 17.06 -17.85 -3.47
N TRP A 209 18.15 -18.61 -3.64
CA TRP A 209 18.11 -19.99 -4.17
C TRP A 209 17.31 -20.96 -3.29
N GLN A 210 17.19 -20.65 -1.99
CA GLN A 210 16.40 -21.42 -1.04
C GLN A 210 15.02 -20.78 -0.84
N GLY A 211 14.99 -19.47 -0.57
CA GLY A 211 13.76 -18.78 -0.22
C GLY A 211 12.73 -18.69 -1.35
N LEU A 212 13.16 -18.72 -2.62
CA LEU A 212 12.26 -18.64 -3.78
C LEU A 212 11.70 -20.00 -4.23
N ARG A 213 12.11 -21.12 -3.62
CA ARG A 213 11.65 -22.45 -4.07
C ARG A 213 10.16 -22.64 -3.85
N ASP A 214 9.45 -23.02 -4.91
CA ASP A 214 8.01 -23.35 -4.87
C ASP A 214 7.13 -22.22 -4.30
N VAL A 215 7.55 -20.96 -4.42
CA VAL A 215 6.72 -19.81 -4.02
C VAL A 215 5.71 -19.48 -5.10
N ASP A 216 4.50 -19.10 -4.70
CA ASP A 216 3.40 -18.73 -5.61
C ASP A 216 3.38 -17.23 -5.89
N VAL A 217 3.91 -16.42 -4.97
CA VAL A 217 3.95 -14.96 -5.11
C VAL A 217 5.33 -14.45 -4.71
N ILE A 218 5.93 -13.63 -5.56
CA ILE A 218 7.18 -12.91 -5.26
C ILE A 218 6.91 -11.41 -5.23
N ILE A 219 7.12 -10.78 -4.09
CA ILE A 219 7.01 -9.33 -3.89
C ILE A 219 8.43 -8.75 -3.76
N MET A 220 8.89 -8.09 -4.81
CA MET A 220 10.18 -7.40 -4.81
C MET A 220 10.05 -6.02 -4.15
N LEU A 221 11.02 -5.66 -3.32
CA LEU A 221 11.10 -4.35 -2.67
C LEU A 221 12.28 -3.55 -3.19
N ARG A 222 12.02 -2.26 -3.41
CA ARG A 222 13.07 -1.27 -3.68
C ARG A 222 13.92 -1.04 -2.43
N LEU A 223 15.24 -0.97 -2.62
CA LEU A 223 16.18 -0.48 -1.62
C LEU A 223 15.88 0.98 -1.21
N GLN A 224 15.71 1.22 0.10
CA GLN A 224 15.40 2.53 0.65
C GLN A 224 16.69 3.28 1.01
N LYS A 225 17.55 3.58 0.02
CA LYS A 225 18.86 4.21 0.24
C LYS A 225 18.77 5.49 1.06
N GLU A 226 17.73 6.28 0.81
CA GLU A 226 17.46 7.52 1.52
C GLU A 226 17.20 7.33 3.02
N ARG A 227 17.03 6.09 3.50
CA ARG A 227 16.80 5.71 4.90
C ARG A 227 18.01 5.01 5.55
N MET A 228 19.04 4.70 4.78
CA MET A 228 20.23 3.97 5.22
C MET A 228 21.26 4.94 5.78
N GLN A 229 21.47 4.93 7.10
CA GLN A 229 22.59 5.62 7.75
C GLN A 229 23.69 4.61 8.06
N GLY A 230 24.65 4.45 7.14
CA GLY A 230 25.75 3.50 7.25
C GLY A 230 25.80 2.46 6.12
N ALA A 231 26.76 1.54 6.20
CA ALA A 231 26.99 0.52 5.17
C ALA A 231 26.10 -0.73 5.40
N PHE A 232 24.84 -0.64 4.98
CA PHE A 232 23.88 -1.75 5.06
C PHE A 232 24.10 -2.80 3.97
N ILE A 233 24.63 -2.40 2.81
CA ILE A 233 24.99 -3.29 1.71
C ILE A 233 26.35 -2.85 1.15
N PRO A 234 27.15 -3.79 0.60
CA PRO A 234 28.45 -3.42 0.02
C PRO A 234 28.30 -2.58 -1.27
N SER A 235 27.39 -2.98 -2.17
CA SER A 235 27.03 -2.23 -3.37
C SER A 235 25.68 -2.70 -3.94
N GLU A 236 25.05 -1.89 -4.79
CA GLU A 236 23.85 -2.32 -5.54
C GLU A 236 24.15 -3.47 -6.51
N HIS A 237 25.33 -3.48 -7.11
CA HIS A 237 25.72 -4.52 -8.03
C HIS A 237 25.80 -5.87 -7.31
N GLU A 238 26.47 -5.92 -6.17
CA GLU A 238 26.53 -7.13 -5.34
C GLU A 238 25.15 -7.51 -4.81
N TYR A 239 24.34 -6.53 -4.39
CA TYR A 239 22.97 -6.78 -3.98
C TYR A 239 22.15 -7.43 -5.10
N PHE A 240 22.22 -6.93 -6.34
CA PHE A 240 21.55 -7.55 -7.49
C PHE A 240 22.06 -8.97 -7.76
N GLN A 241 23.37 -9.17 -7.69
CA GLN A 241 23.99 -10.48 -7.88
C GLN A 241 23.56 -11.51 -6.83
N LEU A 242 23.15 -11.10 -5.63
CA LEU A 242 22.74 -12.02 -4.56
C LEU A 242 21.22 -12.13 -4.40
N TYR A 243 20.50 -11.01 -4.50
CA TYR A 243 19.09 -10.87 -4.16
C TYR A 243 18.21 -10.38 -5.30
N GLY A 244 18.79 -9.84 -6.38
CA GLY A 244 18.03 -9.36 -7.53
C GLY A 244 17.26 -10.49 -8.21
N LEU A 245 16.00 -10.25 -8.61
CA LEU A 245 15.19 -11.25 -9.28
C LEU A 245 15.51 -11.31 -10.79
N THR A 246 16.13 -12.42 -11.20
CA THR A 246 16.50 -12.74 -12.58
C THR A 246 15.65 -13.92 -13.10
N PRO A 247 15.61 -14.18 -14.42
CA PRO A 247 14.88 -15.33 -14.96
C PRO A 247 15.30 -16.66 -14.32
N GLU A 248 16.59 -16.85 -14.03
CA GLU A 248 17.12 -18.08 -13.41
C GLU A 248 16.60 -18.28 -11.99
N ARG A 249 16.46 -17.19 -11.23
CA ARG A 249 15.89 -17.23 -9.87
C ARG A 249 14.38 -17.38 -9.88
N LEU A 250 13.71 -16.73 -10.84
CA LEU A 250 12.27 -16.88 -11.03
C LEU A 250 11.90 -18.33 -11.39
N ALA A 251 12.77 -19.05 -12.09
CA ALA A 251 12.57 -20.46 -12.42
C ALA A 251 12.54 -21.40 -11.19
N LEU A 252 12.96 -20.94 -10.01
CA LEU A 252 12.83 -21.69 -8.75
C LEU A 252 11.42 -21.66 -8.17
N ALA A 253 10.66 -20.62 -8.51
CA ALA A 253 9.30 -20.44 -8.05
C ALA A 253 8.34 -21.43 -8.72
N SER A 254 7.11 -21.49 -8.21
CA SER A 254 6.05 -22.25 -8.85
C SER A 254 5.89 -21.85 -10.34
N PRO A 255 5.56 -22.77 -11.25
CA PRO A 255 5.36 -22.45 -12.67
C PRO A 255 4.33 -21.33 -12.93
N ASP A 256 3.35 -21.20 -12.04
CA ASP A 256 2.28 -20.20 -12.12
C ASP A 256 2.50 -19.00 -11.19
N ALA A 257 3.73 -18.85 -10.66
CA ALA A 257 4.02 -17.78 -9.72
C ALA A 257 3.90 -16.39 -10.34
N ILE A 258 3.34 -15.44 -9.58
CA ILE A 258 3.25 -14.04 -9.98
C ILE A 258 4.37 -13.19 -9.36
N VAL A 259 4.81 -12.16 -10.09
CA VAL A 259 5.83 -11.19 -9.66
C VAL A 259 5.20 -9.82 -9.46
N MET A 260 5.41 -9.26 -8.28
CA MET A 260 4.85 -8.00 -7.81
C MET A 260 5.94 -7.04 -7.34
N HIS A 261 5.67 -5.74 -7.41
CA HIS A 261 6.54 -4.69 -6.89
C HIS A 261 5.73 -3.39 -6.68
N PRO A 262 5.78 -2.76 -5.49
CA PRO A 262 5.02 -1.52 -5.22
C PRO A 262 5.47 -0.30 -6.05
N GLY A 263 6.63 -0.41 -6.71
CA GLY A 263 7.38 0.65 -7.38
C GLY A 263 7.81 1.83 -6.49
N PRO A 264 8.52 2.80 -7.07
CA PRO A 264 9.15 2.73 -8.39
C PRO A 264 10.24 1.64 -8.44
N ILE A 265 10.40 1.01 -9.60
CA ILE A 265 11.35 -0.09 -9.82
C ILE A 265 12.73 0.48 -10.16
N ASN A 266 13.78 -0.05 -9.55
CA ASN A 266 15.17 0.12 -9.98
C ASN A 266 15.62 -1.16 -10.70
N ARG A 267 15.62 -1.08 -12.03
CA ARG A 267 16.05 -2.18 -12.90
C ARG A 267 17.55 -2.41 -12.73
N GLY A 268 17.94 -3.68 -12.60
CA GLY A 268 19.32 -4.07 -12.35
C GLY A 268 19.78 -3.90 -10.89
N VAL A 269 18.85 -3.64 -9.96
CA VAL A 269 19.13 -3.57 -8.51
C VAL A 269 18.33 -4.63 -7.76
N GLU A 270 17.00 -4.48 -7.68
CA GLU A 270 16.15 -5.52 -7.09
C GLU A 270 15.54 -6.48 -8.12
N ILE A 271 15.42 -6.08 -9.39
CA ILE A 271 14.75 -6.90 -10.42
C ILE A 271 15.37 -6.64 -11.79
N SER A 272 15.51 -7.69 -12.59
CA SER A 272 15.93 -7.60 -13.99
C SER A 272 14.81 -7.04 -14.86
N SER A 273 15.15 -6.41 -15.98
CA SER A 273 14.14 -5.89 -16.91
C SER A 273 13.27 -6.99 -17.49
N GLU A 274 13.86 -8.13 -17.81
CA GLU A 274 13.18 -9.29 -18.39
C GLU A 274 12.12 -9.86 -17.46
N VAL A 275 12.36 -9.87 -16.15
CA VAL A 275 11.35 -10.31 -15.18
C VAL A 275 10.30 -9.23 -14.95
N ALA A 276 10.72 -7.96 -14.84
CA ALA A 276 9.79 -6.84 -14.60
C ALA A 276 8.75 -6.66 -15.72
N ASP A 277 9.14 -6.92 -16.96
CA ASP A 277 8.27 -6.85 -18.15
C ASP A 277 7.83 -8.25 -18.64
N GLY A 278 8.19 -9.29 -17.90
CA GLY A 278 7.96 -10.68 -18.26
C GLY A 278 6.50 -11.12 -18.07
N PRO A 279 6.14 -12.31 -18.60
CA PRO A 279 4.76 -12.79 -18.61
C PRO A 279 4.17 -13.06 -17.22
N ARG A 280 5.01 -13.27 -16.20
CA ARG A 280 4.61 -13.46 -14.79
C ARG A 280 4.50 -12.15 -14.01
N SER A 281 4.82 -11.01 -14.62
CA SER A 281 4.78 -9.71 -13.95
C SER A 281 3.37 -9.16 -13.91
N VAL A 282 2.88 -8.85 -12.71
CA VAL A 282 1.58 -8.19 -12.49
C VAL A 282 1.74 -6.76 -11.97
N ILE A 283 2.94 -6.18 -12.12
CA ILE A 283 3.30 -4.87 -11.56
C ILE A 283 2.42 -3.73 -12.10
N LEU A 284 2.09 -3.77 -13.39
CA LEU A 284 1.18 -2.79 -13.98
C LEU A 284 -0.27 -3.00 -13.52
N GLN A 285 -0.69 -4.25 -13.33
CA GLN A 285 -2.02 -4.56 -12.79
C GLN A 285 -2.19 -4.04 -11.36
N GLN A 286 -1.14 -4.08 -10.52
CA GLN A 286 -1.15 -3.47 -9.18
C GLN A 286 -1.51 -1.97 -9.24
N VAL A 287 -1.11 -1.24 -10.28
CA VAL A 287 -1.47 0.17 -10.44
C VAL A 287 -2.97 0.34 -10.69
N GLU A 288 -3.55 -0.49 -11.56
CA GLU A 288 -4.98 -0.47 -11.89
C GLU A 288 -5.84 -0.90 -10.70
N TYR A 289 -5.49 -2.02 -10.06
CA TYR A 289 -6.14 -2.50 -8.84
C TYR A 289 -5.99 -1.53 -7.67
N GLY A 290 -4.87 -0.81 -7.62
CA GLY A 290 -4.69 0.30 -6.68
C GLY A 290 -5.74 1.39 -6.80
N ILE A 291 -6.35 1.61 -7.96
CA ILE A 291 -7.45 2.57 -8.11
C ILE A 291 -8.74 1.97 -7.52
N ALA A 292 -9.06 0.72 -7.86
CA ALA A 292 -10.26 0.04 -7.37
C ALA A 292 -10.28 -0.09 -5.84
N VAL A 293 -9.15 -0.48 -5.23
CA VAL A 293 -9.02 -0.57 -3.77
C VAL A 293 -9.15 0.79 -3.11
N ARG A 294 -8.58 1.84 -3.68
CA ARG A 294 -8.75 3.20 -3.15
C ARG A 294 -10.19 3.67 -3.27
N MET A 295 -10.90 3.33 -4.36
CA MET A 295 -12.33 3.60 -4.47
C MET A 295 -13.12 2.90 -3.37
N ALA A 296 -12.84 1.62 -3.10
CA ALA A 296 -13.46 0.88 -2.00
C ALA A 296 -13.24 1.56 -0.65
N ILE A 297 -11.99 1.87 -0.31
CA ILE A 297 -11.65 2.52 0.97
C ILE A 297 -12.41 3.86 1.12
N LEU A 298 -12.42 4.70 0.08
CA LEU A 298 -13.11 5.99 0.13
C LEU A 298 -14.64 5.83 0.31
N SER A 299 -15.25 4.88 -0.42
CA SER A 299 -16.69 4.62 -0.33
C SER A 299 -17.10 4.10 1.06
N ILE A 300 -16.30 3.19 1.64
CA ILE A 300 -16.56 2.61 2.97
C ILE A 300 -16.36 3.65 4.07
N ALA A 301 -15.35 4.52 3.94
CA ALA A 301 -15.08 5.56 4.92
C ALA A 301 -16.28 6.51 5.10
N ILE A 302 -16.85 6.98 3.99
CA ILE A 302 -18.01 7.88 4.01
C ILE A 302 -19.31 7.18 4.39
N SER A 303 -19.56 5.95 3.92
CA SER A 303 -20.81 5.23 4.22
C SER A 303 -21.01 4.93 5.72
N THR A 304 -19.97 5.05 6.55
CA THR A 304 -20.06 4.88 8.00
C THR A 304 -19.96 6.18 8.80
N GLY A 305 -19.80 7.31 8.12
CA GLY A 305 -19.73 8.65 8.70
C GLY A 305 -21.02 9.46 8.56
N ASP A 306 -22.04 8.92 7.91
CA ASP A 306 -23.33 9.60 7.70
C ASP A 306 -24.34 9.20 8.79
N PRO A 307 -24.72 10.09 9.73
CA PRO A 307 -25.74 9.79 10.73
C PRO A 307 -27.18 9.99 10.21
N GLY A 308 -27.40 10.32 8.94
CA GLY A 308 -28.76 10.62 8.47
C GLY A 308 -28.92 10.54 6.96
N ASP A 309 -29.50 9.43 6.49
CA ASP A 309 -30.48 9.41 5.39
C ASP A 309 -31.12 8.02 5.28
N GLY A 310 -31.72 7.57 6.39
CA GLY A 310 -32.35 6.26 6.49
C GLY A 310 -33.55 6.27 7.42
N ASP A 311 -34.52 7.15 7.14
CA ASP A 311 -35.96 6.93 7.38
C ASP A 311 -36.76 8.15 6.89
N GLU A 312 -36.88 8.29 5.57
CA GLU A 312 -38.06 8.89 4.93
C GLU A 312 -38.32 8.15 3.60
N THR A 313 -39.01 7.01 3.68
CA THR A 313 -40.18 6.63 2.85
C THR A 313 -40.63 5.21 3.14
#